data_AF-A0A7K9CJ68-F1
#
_entry.id   AF-A0A7K9CJ68-F1
#
_cell.length_a   1.000
_cell.length_b   1.000
_cell.length_c   1.000
_cell.angle_alpha   90.00
_cell.angle_beta   90.00
_cell.angle_gamma   90.00
#
_symmetry.space_group_name_H-M   'P 1'
#
loop_
_entity.id
_entity.type
_entity.pdbx_description
1 polymer ?
#
loop_
_entity_poly.entity_id
_entity_poly.type
_entity_poly.pdbx_seq_one_letter_code
_entity_poly.pdbx_strand_id
1 'polypeptide(L)'
;QNIVSKHSAQFRGNAQHDALEFLLWLLDRMHEDLGTASPAPQTRGPEEVGDPRWGGHTACPGEAEEVRKGWVCPGAGRWSSLTCPHCLKQSNTFDPFLCISLPIPLHQTRALNVILVLQCERRRFLRVGLAVPLLGTVAQLREMVAREGRIPPEQVILAEVSPQGFLRSLGDSEELSVAGEGAPLYAFQPPPARRPGTANPSPLAGAWGLRSSDWLGEAGAQPEAQRPLPSAARSSDCLHRGASTRILLLLCNAVSEGHRRARFGPPLLLREERGISWEQLQHSVLGQLRALLRAEVTAVPLFRIRLAEATEPCTYLSPQDPHPLCHPAIDRALQLSSSGGPPHVKLMAEWDLNTKERLFGSIQEEAVEEAESVGLQQQAHRQQPSCTLDECFQLYTKEEQVRSTPGDS
;
A
#
# COMPACT_ATOMS: atom_id res chain seq x y z
N GLN A 1 8.68 39.04 22.16
CA GLN A 1 7.29 39.05 22.70
C GLN A 1 6.33 38.97 21.51
N ASN A 2 5.40 38.03 21.51
CA ASN A 2 4.43 37.84 20.42
C ASN A 2 3.48 39.06 20.35
N ILE A 3 3.35 39.69 19.17
CA ILE A 3 2.52 40.89 18.95
C ILE A 3 1.06 40.62 19.35
N VAL A 4 0.54 39.45 19.01
CA VAL A 4 -0.84 39.05 19.34
C VAL A 4 -1.08 39.09 20.86
N SER A 5 -0.13 38.54 21.64
CA SER A 5 -0.24 38.50 23.10
C SER A 5 -0.20 39.86 23.79
N LYS A 6 0.18 40.93 23.07
CA LYS A 6 0.05 42.32 23.55
C LYS A 6 -1.37 42.85 23.41
N HIS A 7 -2.07 42.45 22.36
CA HIS A 7 -3.41 42.95 22.00
C HIS A 7 -4.55 42.06 22.52
N SER A 8 -4.27 40.80 22.90
CA SER A 8 -5.22 39.92 23.57
C SER A 8 -4.52 38.96 24.53
N ALA A 9 -4.95 38.98 25.79
CA ALA A 9 -4.37 38.17 26.85
C ALA A 9 -4.74 36.67 26.73
N GLN A 10 -5.82 36.35 26.02
CA GLN A 10 -6.29 34.96 25.84
C GLN A 10 -5.36 34.13 24.95
N PHE A 11 -4.58 34.78 24.07
CA PHE A 11 -3.57 34.12 23.21
C PHE A 11 -2.15 34.20 23.79
N ARG A 12 -2.04 34.32 25.12
CA ARG A 12 -0.75 34.43 25.82
C ARG A 12 -0.29 33.05 26.27
N GLY A 13 0.96 32.72 25.96
CA GLY A 13 1.57 31.42 26.29
C GLY A 13 1.61 30.48 25.09
N ASN A 14 1.76 29.18 25.36
CA ASN A 14 1.91 28.12 24.36
C ASN A 14 0.77 27.09 24.45
N ALA A 15 -0.42 27.51 24.91
CA ALA A 15 -1.58 26.63 24.97
C ALA A 15 -2.13 26.36 23.56
N GLN A 16 -2.91 25.28 23.40
CA GLN A 16 -3.70 25.09 22.18
C GLN A 16 -4.84 26.13 22.15
N HIS A 17 -5.05 26.74 20.99
CA HIS A 17 -6.08 27.75 20.76
C HIS A 17 -6.95 27.35 19.58
N ASP A 18 -8.23 27.70 19.61
CA ASP A 18 -9.14 27.49 18.48
C ASP A 18 -8.79 28.47 17.35
N ALA A 19 -8.51 27.93 16.15
CA ALA A 19 -8.12 28.74 15.01
C ALA A 19 -9.26 29.64 14.50
N LEU A 20 -10.53 29.24 14.67
CA LEU A 20 -11.69 30.06 14.32
C LEU A 20 -11.83 31.23 15.28
N GLU A 21 -11.66 30.99 16.58
CA GLU A 21 -11.68 32.04 17.60
C GLU A 21 -10.59 33.09 17.32
N PHE A 22 -9.39 32.63 16.98
CA PHE A 22 -8.30 33.53 16.60
C PHE A 22 -8.60 34.32 15.32
N LEU A 23 -9.19 33.67 14.29
CA LEU A 23 -9.57 34.34 13.05
C LEU A 23 -10.60 35.45 13.29
N LEU A 24 -11.65 35.16 14.06
CA LEU A 24 -12.70 36.12 14.40
C LEU A 24 -12.12 37.30 15.18
N TRP A 25 -11.29 37.04 16.18
CA TRP A 25 -10.60 38.09 16.92
C TRP A 25 -9.72 38.96 16.02
N LEU A 26 -8.99 38.34 15.08
CA LEU A 26 -8.13 39.07 14.15
C LEU A 26 -8.95 39.98 13.23
N LEU A 27 -10.06 39.48 12.70
CA LEU A 27 -10.98 40.23 11.86
C LEU A 27 -11.61 41.39 12.63
N ASP A 28 -12.06 41.17 13.86
CA ASP A 28 -12.60 42.22 14.73
C ASP A 28 -11.56 43.31 15.03
N ARG A 29 -10.30 42.93 15.29
CA ARG A 29 -9.22 43.90 15.50
C ARG A 29 -8.89 44.70 14.25
N MET A 30 -8.82 44.05 13.09
CA MET A 30 -8.65 44.74 11.81
C MET A 30 -9.82 45.70 11.54
N HIS A 31 -11.06 45.33 11.90
CA HIS A 31 -12.21 46.21 11.79
C HIS A 31 -12.11 47.42 12.72
N GLU A 32 -11.71 47.23 13.99
CA GLU A 32 -11.55 48.32 14.95
C GLU A 32 -10.48 49.34 14.50
N ASP A 33 -9.33 48.86 14.01
CA ASP A 33 -8.20 49.70 13.58
C ASP A 33 -8.48 50.42 12.24
N LEU A 34 -9.18 49.77 11.29
CA LEU A 34 -9.55 50.39 10.02
C LEU A 34 -10.77 51.31 10.14
N GLY A 35 -11.64 51.09 11.13
CA GLY A 35 -12.85 51.89 11.38
C GLY A 35 -12.61 53.19 12.16
N THR A 36 -11.50 53.31 12.88
CA THR A 36 -11.18 54.50 13.70
C THR A 36 -10.34 55.56 12.99
N ALA A 37 -9.81 55.27 11.79
CA ALA A 37 -9.03 56.21 11.00
C ALA A 37 -9.91 57.21 10.22
N SER A 38 -10.75 57.99 10.92
CA SER A 38 -11.18 59.33 10.48
C SER A 38 -11.98 60.06 11.58
N PRO A 39 -11.36 60.86 12.45
CA PRO A 39 -12.01 62.04 12.98
C PRO A 39 -11.89 63.15 11.94
N ALA A 40 -13.01 63.50 11.29
CA ALA A 40 -13.07 64.71 10.47
C ALA A 40 -12.66 65.93 11.34
N PRO A 41 -11.78 66.83 10.86
CA PRO A 41 -11.43 68.02 11.62
C PRO A 41 -12.67 68.93 11.72
N GLN A 42 -13.22 69.08 12.93
CA GLN A 42 -14.25 70.09 13.19
C GLN A 42 -13.63 71.47 12.99
N THR A 43 -13.84 72.07 11.81
CA THR A 43 -13.50 73.46 11.55
C THR A 43 -14.66 74.34 12.05
N ARG A 44 -14.38 75.19 13.04
CA ARG A 44 -15.26 76.30 13.44
C ARG A 44 -15.12 77.44 12.43
N GLY A 45 -16.24 77.97 11.93
CA GLY A 45 -16.33 79.20 11.14
C GLY A 45 -17.77 79.43 10.62
N PRO A 46 -18.22 80.69 10.44
CA PRO A 46 -19.54 81.16 10.90
C PRO A 46 -20.66 81.25 9.84
N GLU A 47 -21.87 81.54 10.35
CA GLU A 47 -23.15 81.79 9.66
C GLU A 47 -23.04 82.58 8.34
N GLU A 48 -23.77 82.15 7.30
CA GLU A 48 -24.90 82.91 6.70
C GLU A 48 -25.58 82.15 5.53
N VAL A 49 -26.90 81.99 5.67
CA VAL A 49 -28.02 82.08 4.69
C VAL A 49 -27.83 81.66 3.21
N GLY A 50 -28.67 80.69 2.76
CA GLY A 50 -29.29 80.71 1.43
C GLY A 50 -29.17 79.43 0.57
N ASP A 51 -30.20 78.58 0.62
CA ASP A 51 -30.50 77.51 -0.37
C ASP A 51 -31.33 78.10 -1.55
N PRO A 52 -31.65 77.43 -2.70
CA PRO A 52 -31.06 76.28 -3.41
C PRO A 52 -30.79 76.60 -4.91
N ARG A 53 -29.89 75.84 -5.58
CA ARG A 53 -30.07 75.45 -7.01
C ARG A 53 -29.07 74.37 -7.45
N TRP A 54 -29.65 73.21 -7.70
CA TRP A 54 -29.23 72.04 -8.50
C TRP A 54 -28.00 72.20 -9.44
N GLY A 55 -27.06 71.25 -9.33
CA GLY A 55 -26.33 70.72 -10.50
C GLY A 55 -24.83 70.47 -10.31
N GLY A 56 -24.41 69.21 -10.44
CA GLY A 56 -23.16 68.86 -11.15
C GLY A 56 -21.96 68.36 -10.34
N HIS A 57 -21.86 67.03 -10.24
CA HIS A 57 -20.66 66.19 -10.36
C HIS A 57 -19.31 66.54 -9.67
N THR A 58 -18.78 65.46 -9.05
CA THR A 58 -17.37 65.05 -8.90
C THR A 58 -16.46 65.81 -7.92
N ALA A 59 -15.95 65.09 -6.91
CA ALA A 59 -14.63 64.43 -7.00
C ALA A 59 -14.36 63.59 -5.73
N CYS A 60 -14.23 62.27 -5.91
CA CYS A 60 -13.56 61.40 -4.95
C CYS A 60 -12.05 61.62 -5.09
N PRO A 61 -11.28 61.82 -3.99
CA PRO A 61 -9.84 61.63 -4.04
C PRO A 61 -9.56 60.13 -4.03
N GLY A 62 -9.22 59.61 -5.20
CA GLY A 62 -8.64 58.28 -5.37
C GLY A 62 -7.23 58.25 -4.79
N GLU A 63 -6.95 57.16 -4.08
CA GLU A 63 -5.62 56.58 -3.81
C GLU A 63 -5.73 55.41 -2.80
N ALA A 64 -6.91 55.21 -2.16
CA ALA A 64 -7.17 54.10 -1.24
C ALA A 64 -8.02 52.94 -1.84
N GLU A 65 -8.10 52.82 -3.17
CA GLU A 65 -9.07 51.94 -3.83
C GLU A 65 -8.47 50.61 -4.32
N GLU A 66 -7.14 50.51 -4.42
CA GLU A 66 -6.49 49.28 -4.94
C GLU A 66 -6.32 48.18 -3.88
N VAL A 67 -6.24 48.55 -2.59
CA VAL A 67 -6.14 47.60 -1.46
C VAL A 67 -7.52 47.10 -0.99
N ARG A 68 -8.60 47.69 -1.49
CA ARG A 68 -9.99 47.39 -1.08
C ARG A 68 -10.66 46.29 -1.91
N LYS A 69 -9.94 45.67 -2.85
CA LYS A 69 -10.43 44.58 -3.72
C LYS A 69 -10.32 43.18 -3.07
N GLY A 70 -10.65 43.06 -1.79
CA GLY A 70 -10.66 41.72 -1.18
C GLY A 70 -10.93 41.65 0.33
N TRP A 71 -11.09 42.76 1.03
CA TRP A 71 -11.17 42.74 2.49
C TRP A 71 -12.43 43.43 3.01
N VAL A 72 -13.03 42.74 3.97
CA VAL A 72 -14.33 42.93 4.63
C VAL A 72 -14.65 44.42 4.92
N CYS A 73 -15.86 44.85 4.58
CA CYS A 73 -16.43 46.15 5.00
C CYS A 73 -17.45 45.95 6.15
N PRO A 74 -17.79 47.02 6.90
CA PRO A 74 -18.46 46.94 8.20
C PRO A 74 -19.82 46.25 8.09
N GLY A 75 -20.01 45.15 8.83
CA GLY A 75 -21.27 44.40 8.87
C GLY A 75 -21.17 42.88 8.72
N ALA A 76 -19.99 42.26 8.94
CA ALA A 76 -19.81 40.81 8.93
C ALA A 76 -20.19 40.10 7.60
N GLY A 77 -19.98 40.75 6.46
CA GLY A 77 -20.23 40.16 5.14
C GLY A 77 -19.00 40.12 4.25
N ARG A 78 -18.88 39.03 3.48
CA ARG A 78 -17.82 38.85 2.46
C ARG A 78 -18.24 39.59 1.19
N TRP A 79 -17.31 40.31 0.58
CA TRP A 79 -17.51 40.95 -0.72
C TRP A 79 -17.25 39.90 -1.81
N SER A 80 -18.30 39.34 -2.41
CA SER A 80 -18.17 38.58 -3.64
C SER A 80 -18.50 39.49 -4.82
N SER A 81 -17.58 39.55 -5.79
CA SER A 81 -17.76 40.33 -7.01
C SER A 81 -17.72 39.38 -8.20
N LEU A 82 -18.87 39.19 -8.84
CA LEU A 82 -19.00 38.36 -10.02
C LEU A 82 -19.09 39.26 -11.23
N THR A 83 -18.20 39.05 -12.19
CA THR A 83 -18.28 39.71 -13.50
C THR A 83 -18.86 38.73 -14.50
N CYS A 84 -20.01 39.07 -15.08
CA CYS A 84 -20.61 38.26 -16.12
C CYS A 84 -19.66 38.22 -17.34
N PRO A 85 -19.20 37.04 -17.80
CA PRO A 85 -18.27 36.96 -18.93
C PRO A 85 -18.89 37.37 -20.27
N HIS A 86 -20.23 37.45 -20.36
CA HIS A 86 -20.94 37.80 -21.60
C HIS A 86 -21.35 39.26 -21.71
N CYS A 87 -21.69 39.92 -20.60
CA CYS A 87 -22.16 41.32 -20.63
C CYS A 87 -21.31 42.28 -19.79
N LEU A 88 -20.22 41.78 -19.19
CA LEU A 88 -19.27 42.53 -18.36
C LEU A 88 -19.91 43.30 -17.21
N LYS A 89 -21.19 43.06 -16.91
CA LYS A 89 -21.85 43.61 -15.72
C LYS A 89 -21.26 42.95 -14.49
N GLN A 90 -20.82 43.80 -13.57
CA GLN A 90 -20.34 43.43 -12.26
C GLN A 90 -21.52 43.41 -11.30
N SER A 91 -21.73 42.27 -10.66
CA SER A 91 -22.67 42.11 -9.55
C SER A 91 -21.86 42.00 -8.27
N ASN A 92 -22.20 42.85 -7.30
CA ASN A 92 -21.61 42.81 -5.96
C ASN A 92 -22.72 42.39 -5.00
N THR A 93 -22.54 41.26 -4.33
CA THR A 93 -23.48 40.77 -3.33
C THR A 93 -22.80 40.79 -1.97
N PHE A 94 -23.53 41.25 -0.96
CA PHE A 94 -23.10 41.23 0.43
C PHE A 94 -23.83 40.08 1.12
N ASP A 95 -23.14 38.94 1.28
CA ASP A 95 -23.69 37.80 1.99
C ASP A 95 -23.14 37.76 3.43
N PRO A 96 -24.00 37.52 4.44
CA PRO A 96 -23.54 37.31 5.81
C PRO A 96 -22.57 36.13 5.84
N PHE A 97 -21.41 36.32 6.48
CA PHE A 97 -20.43 35.25 6.58
C PHE A 97 -20.95 34.16 7.53
N LEU A 98 -21.25 32.98 6.99
CA LEU A 98 -21.59 31.80 7.77
C LEU A 98 -20.30 31.10 8.20
N CYS A 99 -19.99 31.13 9.50
CA CYS A 99 -18.90 30.36 10.07
C CYS A 99 -19.34 28.91 10.24
N ILE A 100 -18.80 28.01 9.43
CA ILE A 100 -18.96 26.56 9.64
C ILE A 100 -17.62 26.04 10.16
N SER A 101 -17.63 25.41 11.33
CA SER A 101 -16.48 24.66 11.83
C SER A 101 -16.32 23.40 10.96
N LEU A 102 -15.34 23.42 10.06
CA LEU A 102 -14.94 22.21 9.35
C LEU A 102 -14.00 21.41 10.26
N PRO A 103 -14.17 20.08 10.37
CA PRO A 103 -13.23 19.26 11.12
C PRO A 103 -11.84 19.41 10.49
N ILE A 104 -10.82 19.64 11.33
CA ILE A 104 -9.41 19.60 10.90
C ILE A 104 -9.20 18.25 10.19
N PRO A 105 -8.59 18.22 8.98
CA PRO A 105 -8.32 16.99 8.27
C PRO A 105 -7.59 16.00 9.19
N LEU A 106 -8.31 14.98 9.66
CA LEU A 106 -7.74 13.91 10.45
C LEU A 106 -6.75 13.14 9.58
N HIS A 107 -5.75 12.49 10.20
CA HIS A 107 -4.84 11.60 9.50
C HIS A 107 -5.63 10.60 8.64
N GLN A 108 -5.58 10.78 7.33
CA GLN A 108 -6.24 9.88 6.37
C GLN A 108 -5.43 8.60 6.15
N THR A 109 -4.46 8.33 7.03
CA THR A 109 -3.56 7.19 6.97
C THR A 109 -3.46 6.51 8.32
N ARG A 110 -3.31 5.18 8.33
CA ARG A 110 -2.91 4.40 9.51
C ARG A 110 -1.50 3.85 9.35
N ALA A 111 -0.84 3.58 10.47
CA ALA A 111 0.42 2.85 10.44
C ALA A 111 0.15 1.36 10.20
N LEU A 112 0.83 0.77 9.22
CA LEU A 112 0.77 -0.65 8.89
C LEU A 112 2.19 -1.22 8.80
N ASN A 113 2.45 -2.29 9.55
CA ASN A 113 3.70 -3.02 9.46
C ASN A 113 3.58 -4.15 8.43
N VAL A 114 4.54 -4.22 7.52
CA VAL A 114 4.61 -5.26 6.48
C VAL A 114 5.97 -5.96 6.56
N ILE A 115 5.97 -7.28 6.50
CA ILE A 115 7.20 -8.09 6.48
C ILE A 115 7.58 -8.36 5.02
N LEU A 116 8.63 -7.71 4.54
CA LEU A 116 9.22 -7.95 3.23
C LEU A 116 10.02 -9.25 3.26
N VAL A 117 9.70 -10.16 2.33
CA VAL A 117 10.45 -11.40 2.09
C VAL A 117 11.21 -11.25 0.79
N LEU A 118 12.48 -10.87 0.90
CA LEU A 118 13.36 -10.54 -0.22
C LEU A 118 14.24 -11.72 -0.63
N GLN A 119 14.73 -11.70 -1.86
CA GLN A 119 15.69 -12.70 -2.36
C GLN A 119 17.16 -12.34 -2.01
N CYS A 120 17.40 -11.38 -1.10
CA CYS A 120 18.73 -10.91 -0.73
C CYS A 120 19.29 -11.71 0.47
N GLU A 121 20.56 -12.14 0.38
CA GLU A 121 21.20 -12.92 1.45
C GLU A 121 21.38 -12.17 2.77
N ARG A 122 21.54 -10.84 2.73
CA ARG A 122 21.79 -10.02 3.94
C ARG A 122 20.53 -9.60 4.68
N ARG A 123 19.41 -9.44 3.96
CA ARG A 123 18.14 -8.91 4.49
C ARG A 123 16.97 -9.68 3.90
N ARG A 124 16.83 -10.94 4.30
CA ARG A 124 15.79 -11.83 3.75
C ARG A 124 14.40 -11.51 4.31
N PHE A 125 14.32 -11.13 5.58
CA PHE A 125 13.07 -10.76 6.26
C PHE A 125 13.24 -9.37 6.89
N LEU A 126 12.55 -8.37 6.34
CA LEU A 126 12.63 -6.99 6.81
C LEU A 126 11.22 -6.46 7.11
N ARG A 127 10.96 -6.09 8.36
CA ARG A 127 9.72 -5.42 8.75
C ARG A 127 9.84 -3.93 8.47
N VAL A 128 8.92 -3.41 7.68
CA VAL A 128 8.83 -1.98 7.33
C VAL A 128 7.53 -1.39 7.86
N GLY A 129 7.57 -0.12 8.26
CA GLY A 129 6.40 0.63 8.68
C GLY A 129 5.92 1.55 7.56
N LEU A 130 4.65 1.46 7.20
CA LEU A 130 4.02 2.25 6.13
C LEU A 130 2.87 3.09 6.68
N ALA A 131 2.77 4.35 6.25
CA ALA A 131 1.58 5.18 6.45
C ALA A 131 0.59 4.94 5.31
N VAL A 132 -0.33 4.00 5.51
CA VAL A 132 -1.25 3.56 4.45
C VAL A 132 -2.57 4.33 4.48
N PRO A 133 -3.14 4.75 3.33
CA PRO A 133 -4.43 5.45 3.31
C PRO A 133 -5.56 4.59 3.90
N LEU A 134 -6.42 5.21 4.72
CA LEU A 134 -7.58 4.55 5.33
C LEU A 134 -8.61 4.12 4.28
N LEU A 135 -8.83 4.96 3.27
CA LEU A 135 -9.77 4.73 2.17
C LEU A 135 -9.03 4.31 0.88
N GLY A 136 -7.92 3.59 1.03
CA GLY A 136 -7.10 3.11 -0.08
C GLY A 136 -7.43 1.69 -0.53
N THR A 137 -6.77 1.26 -1.60
CA THR A 137 -6.84 -0.13 -2.10
C THR A 137 -5.53 -0.88 -1.86
N VAL A 138 -5.60 -2.20 -1.89
CA VAL A 138 -4.42 -3.08 -1.83
C VAL A 138 -3.44 -2.80 -2.99
N ALA A 139 -3.91 -2.36 -4.16
CA ALA A 139 -3.03 -1.93 -5.25
C ALA A 139 -2.07 -0.80 -4.81
N GLN A 140 -2.59 0.20 -4.09
CA GLN A 140 -1.77 1.30 -3.55
C GLN A 140 -0.76 0.80 -2.53
N LEU A 141 -1.18 -0.12 -1.65
CA LEU A 141 -0.27 -0.77 -0.71
C LEU A 141 0.84 -1.54 -1.45
N ARG A 142 0.52 -2.25 -2.53
CA ARG A 142 1.50 -2.98 -3.34
C ARG A 142 2.57 -2.05 -3.88
N GLU A 143 2.18 -0.90 -4.42
CA GLU A 143 3.10 0.14 -4.87
C GLU A 143 4.00 0.69 -3.74
N MET A 144 3.41 0.97 -2.59
CA MET A 144 4.17 1.46 -1.41
C MET A 144 5.22 0.45 -0.95
N VAL A 145 4.83 -0.82 -0.85
CA VAL A 145 5.68 -1.94 -0.47
C VAL A 145 6.78 -2.18 -1.51
N ALA A 146 6.42 -2.14 -2.79
CA ALA A 146 7.33 -2.29 -3.92
C ALA A 146 8.44 -1.24 -3.88
N ARG A 147 8.08 0.02 -3.65
CA ARG A 147 9.03 1.13 -3.50
C ARG A 147 9.97 0.93 -2.32
N GLU A 148 9.45 0.54 -1.15
CA GLU A 148 10.24 0.31 0.06
C GLU A 148 11.21 -0.87 -0.12
N GLY A 149 10.74 -1.97 -0.72
CA GLY A 149 11.53 -3.17 -1.00
C GLY A 149 12.43 -3.09 -2.23
N ARG A 150 12.32 -2.02 -3.05
CA ARG A 150 12.95 -1.89 -4.37
C ARG A 150 12.64 -3.09 -5.29
N ILE A 151 11.39 -3.54 -5.25
CA ILE A 151 10.84 -4.62 -6.08
C ILE A 151 9.88 -3.99 -7.10
N PRO A 152 9.78 -4.50 -8.33
CA PRO A 152 8.68 -4.11 -9.22
C PRO A 152 7.31 -4.46 -8.61
N PRO A 153 6.31 -3.56 -8.64
CA PRO A 153 4.98 -3.82 -8.06
C PRO A 153 4.34 -5.11 -8.56
N GLU A 154 4.52 -5.44 -9.83
CA GLU A 154 4.01 -6.65 -10.49
C GLU A 154 4.69 -7.93 -10.00
N GLN A 155 5.77 -7.80 -9.23
CA GLN A 155 6.50 -8.90 -8.60
C GLN A 155 6.29 -8.91 -7.08
N VAL A 156 5.28 -8.23 -6.55
CA VAL A 156 4.95 -8.31 -5.12
C VAL A 156 3.76 -9.22 -4.95
N ILE A 157 3.89 -10.26 -4.11
CA ILE A 157 2.75 -11.05 -3.63
C ILE A 157 2.45 -10.63 -2.20
N LEU A 158 1.21 -10.20 -1.93
CA LEU A 158 0.77 -9.80 -0.60
C LEU A 158 -0.06 -10.94 0.02
N ALA A 159 0.29 -11.39 1.21
CA ALA A 159 -0.45 -12.44 1.90
C ALA A 159 -0.41 -12.27 3.43
N GLU A 160 -1.53 -12.61 4.06
CA GLU A 160 -1.67 -12.66 5.51
C GLU A 160 -1.33 -14.07 5.99
N VAL A 161 -0.36 -14.16 6.91
CA VAL A 161 0.15 -15.45 7.40
C VAL A 161 0.00 -15.49 8.91
N SER A 162 -0.77 -16.47 9.39
CA SER A 162 -0.99 -16.72 10.82
C SER A 162 0.03 -17.71 11.39
N PRO A 163 0.08 -17.88 12.72
CA PRO A 163 0.79 -19.00 13.34
C PRO A 163 0.30 -20.38 12.92
N GLN A 164 -0.86 -20.50 12.25
CA GLN A 164 -1.39 -21.77 11.72
C GLN A 164 -1.11 -21.95 10.22
N GLY A 165 -0.56 -20.94 9.53
CA GLY A 165 -0.30 -20.95 8.08
C GLY A 165 -0.93 -19.78 7.33
N PHE A 166 -0.95 -19.89 5.99
CA PHE A 166 -1.55 -18.87 5.12
C PHE A 166 -3.04 -18.72 5.36
N LEU A 167 -3.50 -17.50 5.63
CA LEU A 167 -4.92 -17.19 5.71
C LEU A 167 -5.46 -16.87 4.31
N ARG A 168 -4.89 -15.84 3.67
CA ARG A 168 -5.32 -15.37 2.36
C ARG A 168 -4.23 -14.58 1.66
N SER A 169 -4.39 -14.44 0.34
CA SER A 169 -3.60 -13.52 -0.49
C SER A 169 -4.46 -12.32 -0.81
N LEU A 170 -3.89 -11.12 -0.81
CA LEU A 170 -4.64 -9.88 -1.06
C LEU A 170 -4.67 -9.55 -2.56
N GLY A 171 -5.86 -9.30 -3.06
CA GLY A 171 -6.13 -8.83 -4.41
C GLY A 171 -6.16 -7.30 -4.51
N ASP A 172 -5.77 -6.74 -5.64
CA ASP A 172 -5.62 -5.29 -5.84
C ASP A 172 -6.90 -4.47 -5.61
N SER A 173 -8.06 -5.08 -5.87
CA SER A 173 -9.37 -4.43 -5.71
C SER A 173 -9.87 -4.40 -4.26
N GLU A 174 -9.20 -5.08 -3.34
CA GLU A 174 -9.61 -5.13 -1.94
C GLU A 174 -9.32 -3.80 -1.22
N GLU A 175 -10.15 -3.51 -0.22
CA GLU A 175 -9.99 -2.34 0.64
C GLU A 175 -8.81 -2.51 1.60
N LEU A 176 -8.04 -1.44 1.75
CA LEU A 176 -6.83 -1.44 2.57
C LEU A 176 -7.11 -1.37 4.07
N SER A 177 -8.31 -0.96 4.48
CA SER A 177 -8.74 -0.86 5.87
C SER A 177 -8.54 -2.18 6.63
N VAL A 178 -8.95 -3.30 6.02
CA VAL A 178 -8.95 -4.65 6.65
C VAL A 178 -7.57 -5.32 6.62
N ALA A 179 -6.65 -4.87 5.77
CA ALA A 179 -5.37 -5.55 5.56
C ALA A 179 -4.50 -5.57 6.83
N GLY A 180 -4.05 -6.75 7.25
CA GLY A 180 -3.13 -6.88 8.38
C GLY A 180 -3.76 -6.66 9.76
N GLU A 181 -5.09 -6.59 9.87
CA GLU A 181 -5.79 -6.56 11.18
C GLU A 181 -5.87 -7.95 11.82
N GLY A 182 -6.09 -9.00 11.02
CA GLY A 182 -6.29 -10.37 11.52
C GLY A 182 -5.02 -11.21 11.66
N ALA A 183 -3.97 -10.90 10.90
CA ALA A 183 -2.69 -11.59 10.95
C ALA A 183 -1.56 -10.72 10.37
N PRO A 184 -0.29 -11.03 10.69
CA PRO A 184 0.85 -10.35 10.10
C PRO A 184 0.82 -10.41 8.56
N LEU A 185 1.08 -9.26 7.94
CA LEU A 185 1.06 -9.08 6.50
C LEU A 185 2.48 -9.24 5.92
N TYR A 186 2.62 -10.09 4.92
CA TYR A 186 3.86 -10.36 4.23
C TYR A 186 3.80 -9.88 2.78
N ALA A 187 4.93 -9.40 2.29
CA ALA A 187 5.15 -9.05 0.91
C ALA A 187 6.31 -9.87 0.34
N PHE A 188 6.01 -10.81 -0.54
CA PHE A 188 6.99 -11.73 -1.08
C PHE A 188 7.50 -11.28 -2.44
N GLN A 189 8.82 -11.28 -2.59
CA GLN A 189 9.52 -11.14 -3.86
C GLN A 189 9.77 -12.54 -4.48
N PRO A 190 9.19 -12.86 -5.64
CA PRO A 190 9.49 -14.08 -6.38
C PRO A 190 10.97 -14.18 -6.76
N PRO A 191 11.54 -15.39 -6.76
CA PRO A 191 12.81 -15.63 -7.44
C PRO A 191 12.71 -15.18 -8.91
N PRO A 192 13.80 -14.63 -9.48
CA PRO A 192 13.81 -14.15 -10.86
C PRO A 192 13.46 -15.29 -11.82
N ALA A 193 12.68 -14.99 -12.86
CA ALA A 193 12.45 -15.93 -13.94
C ALA A 193 13.79 -16.19 -14.66
N ARG A 194 14.24 -17.46 -14.72
CA ARG A 194 15.42 -17.78 -15.54
C ARG A 194 15.08 -17.52 -17.00
N ARG A 195 15.93 -16.78 -17.71
CA ARG A 195 15.79 -16.59 -19.15
C ARG A 195 16.03 -17.95 -19.85
N PRO A 196 15.21 -18.36 -20.81
CA PRO A 196 15.51 -19.52 -21.64
C PRO A 196 16.84 -19.26 -22.38
N GLY A 197 17.86 -20.09 -22.16
CA GLY A 197 19.13 -20.04 -22.91
C GLY A 197 20.40 -19.75 -22.12
N THR A 198 20.34 -19.41 -20.82
CA THR A 198 21.55 -19.33 -19.98
C THR A 198 21.63 -20.54 -19.06
N ALA A 199 22.46 -21.52 -19.45
CA ALA A 199 22.84 -22.64 -18.60
C ALA A 199 23.80 -22.15 -17.50
N ASN A 200 23.26 -21.53 -16.45
CA ASN A 200 23.96 -21.51 -15.16
C ASN A 200 23.46 -22.70 -14.34
N PRO A 201 24.34 -23.49 -13.72
CA PRO A 201 23.92 -24.56 -12.84
C PRO A 201 23.02 -23.99 -11.74
N SER A 202 21.95 -24.70 -11.43
CA SER A 202 21.09 -24.37 -10.29
C SER A 202 21.97 -24.19 -9.06
N PRO A 203 21.74 -23.20 -8.18
CA PRO A 203 22.48 -23.11 -6.91
C PRO A 203 22.32 -24.38 -6.04
N LEU A 204 21.33 -25.23 -6.35
CA LEU A 204 21.15 -26.57 -5.78
C LEU A 204 22.19 -27.61 -6.26
N ALA A 205 22.72 -27.50 -7.49
CA ALA A 205 23.68 -28.47 -8.03
C ALA A 205 25.02 -28.43 -7.29
N GLY A 206 25.45 -27.23 -6.85
CA GLY A 206 26.64 -27.06 -6.01
C GLY A 206 26.40 -27.37 -4.53
N ALA A 207 25.16 -27.29 -4.04
CA ALA A 207 24.84 -27.43 -2.61
C ALA A 207 24.70 -28.90 -2.14
N TRP A 208 24.50 -29.85 -3.05
CA TRP A 208 24.29 -31.27 -2.72
C TRP A 208 25.31 -32.21 -3.40
N GLY A 209 26.39 -31.68 -3.98
CA GLY A 209 27.44 -32.51 -4.59
C GLY A 209 26.99 -33.40 -5.75
N LEU A 210 25.89 -33.04 -6.43
CA LEU A 210 25.44 -33.79 -7.61
C LEU A 210 26.40 -33.54 -8.77
N ARG A 211 27.30 -34.50 -8.99
CA ARG A 211 28.31 -34.48 -10.05
C ARG A 211 27.61 -34.56 -11.41
N SER A 212 27.82 -33.56 -12.25
CA SER A 212 27.20 -33.41 -13.59
C SER A 212 27.71 -34.41 -14.65
N SER A 213 28.36 -35.52 -14.28
CA SER A 213 29.09 -36.39 -15.22
C SER A 213 28.35 -37.65 -15.67
N ASP A 214 27.16 -37.97 -15.14
CA ASP A 214 26.52 -39.26 -15.45
C ASP A 214 25.47 -39.17 -16.57
N TRP A 215 25.39 -38.02 -17.24
CA TRP A 215 24.39 -37.73 -18.29
C TRP A 215 25.04 -37.41 -19.63
N LEU A 216 25.93 -38.27 -20.12
CA LEU A 216 26.32 -38.30 -21.53
C LEU A 216 26.93 -39.67 -21.91
N GLY A 217 26.07 -40.54 -22.41
CA GLY A 217 26.36 -41.31 -23.62
C GLY A 217 26.92 -42.72 -23.46
N GLU A 218 26.06 -43.72 -23.59
CA GLU A 218 26.27 -44.80 -24.56
C GLU A 218 24.91 -45.15 -25.21
N ALA A 219 24.64 -44.55 -26.36
CA ALA A 219 23.69 -45.10 -27.33
C ALA A 219 24.38 -44.99 -28.69
N GLY A 220 24.92 -46.12 -29.14
CA GLY A 220 25.56 -46.27 -30.43
C GLY A 220 24.60 -45.91 -31.57
N ALA A 221 25.10 -45.10 -32.50
CA ALA A 221 24.41 -44.75 -33.72
C ALA A 221 24.46 -45.91 -34.73
N GLN A 222 23.30 -46.27 -35.29
CA GLN A 222 23.18 -46.82 -36.65
C GLN A 222 22.00 -46.16 -37.37
N PRO A 223 22.14 -45.76 -38.64
CA PRO A 223 21.07 -45.12 -39.40
C PRO A 223 20.41 -46.11 -40.37
N GLU A 224 19.08 -46.19 -40.41
CA GLU A 224 18.39 -46.75 -41.58
C GLU A 224 16.96 -46.22 -41.78
N ALA A 225 16.79 -45.56 -42.94
CA ALA A 225 15.65 -45.46 -43.85
C ALA A 225 14.18 -45.39 -43.35
N GLN A 226 13.59 -44.23 -43.62
CA GLN A 226 12.23 -43.94 -44.15
C GLN A 226 11.18 -45.07 -44.18
N ARG A 227 10.04 -44.85 -43.49
CA ARG A 227 8.70 -45.31 -43.91
C ARG A 227 7.59 -44.44 -43.27
N PRO A 228 6.49 -44.12 -44.00
CA PRO A 228 5.47 -43.18 -43.53
C PRO A 228 4.41 -43.82 -42.62
N LEU A 229 3.85 -42.99 -41.73
CA LEU A 229 2.76 -43.28 -40.79
C LEU A 229 1.47 -43.78 -41.47
N PRO A 230 0.64 -44.58 -40.76
CA PRO A 230 -0.80 -44.54 -40.92
C PRO A 230 -1.47 -43.68 -39.83
N SER A 231 -2.38 -42.85 -40.32
CA SER A 231 -3.39 -42.07 -39.64
C SER A 231 -4.32 -42.93 -38.76
N ALA A 232 -4.51 -42.53 -37.49
CA ALA A 232 -5.78 -42.62 -36.78
C ALA A 232 -5.72 -41.79 -35.47
N ALA A 233 -6.55 -40.74 -35.41
CA ALA A 233 -7.23 -40.12 -34.26
C ALA A 233 -6.63 -40.32 -32.84
N ARG A 234 -6.52 -39.29 -31.98
CA ARG A 234 -7.64 -38.46 -31.50
C ARG A 234 -7.13 -37.13 -30.92
N SER A 235 -7.61 -36.04 -31.51
CA SER A 235 -8.07 -34.78 -30.89
C SER A 235 -7.80 -34.58 -29.39
N SER A 236 -6.71 -33.89 -29.06
CA SER A 236 -6.65 -32.96 -27.91
C SER A 236 -5.63 -31.81 -28.08
N ASP A 237 -5.21 -31.50 -29.31
CA ASP A 237 -4.20 -30.47 -29.57
C ASP A 237 -4.82 -29.12 -29.95
N CYS A 238 -5.68 -28.59 -29.09
CA CYS A 238 -6.17 -27.20 -29.17
C CYS A 238 -6.50 -26.72 -27.76
N LEU A 239 -5.64 -25.85 -27.18
CA LEU A 239 -5.85 -24.91 -26.06
C LEU A 239 -4.76 -24.93 -24.97
N HIS A 240 -3.47 -24.88 -25.31
CA HIS A 240 -2.47 -24.28 -24.41
C HIS A 240 -1.54 -23.35 -25.19
N ARG A 241 -2.09 -22.20 -25.58
CA ARG A 241 -1.30 -21.07 -26.08
C ARG A 241 -0.53 -20.47 -24.90
N GLY A 242 0.70 -20.94 -24.67
CA GLY A 242 1.73 -20.27 -23.86
C GLY A 242 1.63 -20.41 -22.34
N ALA A 243 1.32 -21.59 -21.79
CA ALA A 243 1.43 -21.81 -20.34
C ALA A 243 2.91 -21.80 -19.91
N SER A 244 3.27 -20.89 -18.99
CA SER A 244 4.57 -20.96 -18.32
C SER A 244 4.75 -22.35 -17.70
N THR A 245 5.83 -23.05 -18.06
CA THR A 245 6.17 -24.36 -17.47
C THR A 245 6.54 -24.25 -15.99
N ARG A 246 6.70 -23.03 -15.47
CA ARG A 246 7.05 -22.75 -14.07
C ARG A 246 5.95 -22.01 -13.35
N ILE A 247 5.75 -22.38 -12.09
CA ILE A 247 4.75 -21.81 -11.18
C ILE A 247 5.40 -21.34 -9.90
N LEU A 248 4.74 -20.41 -9.20
CA LEU A 248 5.18 -19.90 -7.90
C LEU A 248 4.47 -20.63 -6.77
N LEU A 249 5.25 -21.02 -5.75
CA LEU A 249 4.76 -21.76 -4.58
C LEU A 249 5.05 -20.95 -3.32
N LEU A 250 4.00 -20.52 -2.63
CA LEU A 250 4.08 -20.00 -1.27
C LEU A 250 3.93 -21.16 -0.30
N LEU A 251 4.94 -21.45 0.52
CA LEU A 251 4.96 -22.63 1.39
C LEU A 251 5.23 -22.26 2.85
N CYS A 252 4.38 -22.76 3.75
CA CYS A 252 4.62 -22.71 5.20
C CYS A 252 5.05 -24.10 5.68
N ASN A 253 5.96 -24.15 6.66
CA ASN A 253 6.25 -25.38 7.38
C ASN A 253 5.41 -25.43 8.65
N ALA A 254 4.79 -26.56 8.93
CA ALA A 254 4.01 -26.76 10.15
C ALA A 254 4.23 -28.15 10.74
N VAL A 255 4.03 -28.25 12.05
CA VAL A 255 3.88 -29.53 12.74
C VAL A 255 2.39 -29.73 13.03
N SER A 256 1.91 -30.94 12.77
CA SER A 256 0.53 -31.33 13.06
C SER A 256 0.49 -32.02 14.43
N GLU A 257 -0.07 -31.34 15.44
CA GLU A 257 -0.28 -31.88 16.78
C GLU A 257 -1.79 -32.07 17.02
N GLY A 258 -2.28 -33.28 16.73
CA GLY A 258 -3.72 -33.58 16.79
C GLY A 258 -4.54 -32.75 15.79
N HIS A 259 -5.49 -31.96 16.29
CA HIS A 259 -6.34 -31.09 15.47
C HIS A 259 -5.74 -29.68 15.24
N ARG A 260 -4.61 -29.35 15.89
CA ARG A 260 -3.99 -28.03 15.78
C ARG A 260 -2.69 -28.12 14.97
N ARG A 261 -2.50 -27.15 14.09
CA ARG A 261 -1.27 -26.99 13.29
C ARG A 261 -0.50 -25.79 13.81
N ALA A 262 0.78 -25.97 14.07
CA ALA A 262 1.67 -24.90 14.48
C ALA A 262 2.73 -24.69 13.40
N ARG A 263 2.70 -23.51 12.76
CA ARG A 263 3.73 -23.08 11.82
C ARG A 263 5.06 -22.95 12.56
N PHE A 264 6.14 -23.27 11.87
CA PHE A 264 7.48 -22.97 12.37
C PHE A 264 8.39 -22.45 11.25
N GLY A 265 9.32 -21.58 11.64
CA GLY A 265 10.28 -20.99 10.71
C GLY A 265 9.62 -20.14 9.62
N PRO A 266 10.43 -19.60 8.70
CA PRO A 266 9.94 -18.63 7.73
C PRO A 266 9.01 -19.25 6.67
N PRO A 267 8.01 -18.47 6.18
CA PRO A 267 7.33 -18.82 4.95
C PRO A 267 8.30 -18.70 3.76
N LEU A 268 8.15 -19.60 2.79
CA LEU A 268 9.03 -19.75 1.64
C LEU A 268 8.29 -19.35 0.36
N LEU A 269 9.01 -18.75 -0.59
CA LEU A 269 8.53 -18.54 -1.96
C LEU A 269 9.48 -19.20 -2.94
N LEU A 270 8.99 -20.24 -3.63
CA LEU A 270 9.75 -21.03 -4.59
C LEU A 270 9.20 -20.81 -6.02
N ARG A 271 10.05 -21.02 -7.02
CA ARG A 271 9.67 -21.03 -8.44
C ARG A 271 10.12 -22.36 -9.05
N GLU A 272 9.16 -23.25 -9.25
CA GLU A 272 9.43 -24.62 -9.70
C GLU A 272 8.78 -24.94 -11.04
N GLU A 273 9.35 -25.92 -11.75
CA GLU A 273 8.75 -26.46 -12.97
C GLU A 273 7.56 -27.36 -12.63
N ARG A 274 6.51 -27.33 -13.47
CA ARG A 274 5.32 -28.17 -13.29
C ARG A 274 5.66 -29.66 -13.34
N GLY A 275 6.64 -30.03 -14.17
CA GLY A 275 7.17 -31.38 -14.29
C GLY A 275 8.25 -31.75 -13.26
N ILE A 276 8.38 -31.01 -12.16
CA ILE A 276 9.31 -31.39 -11.09
C ILE A 276 8.88 -32.72 -10.46
N SER A 277 9.84 -33.61 -10.18
CA SER A 277 9.56 -34.85 -9.45
C SER A 277 9.34 -34.60 -7.95
N TRP A 278 8.71 -35.56 -7.26
CA TRP A 278 8.49 -35.48 -5.82
C TRP A 278 9.79 -35.29 -5.02
N GLU A 279 10.83 -36.05 -5.35
CA GLU A 279 12.14 -35.96 -4.68
C GLU A 279 12.79 -34.59 -4.90
N GLN A 280 12.79 -34.09 -6.15
CA GLN A 280 13.33 -32.77 -6.47
C GLN A 280 12.56 -31.65 -5.75
N LEU A 281 11.24 -31.78 -5.62
CA LEU A 281 10.42 -30.81 -4.89
C LEU A 281 10.77 -30.80 -3.39
N GLN A 282 10.93 -31.97 -2.78
CA GLN A 282 11.39 -32.09 -1.38
C GLN A 282 12.77 -31.46 -1.20
N HIS A 283 13.72 -31.75 -2.08
CA HIS A 283 15.06 -31.16 -2.05
C HIS A 283 15.04 -29.64 -2.26
N SER A 284 14.17 -29.11 -3.14
CA SER A 284 14.05 -27.67 -3.33
C SER A 284 13.59 -26.96 -2.05
N VAL A 285 12.56 -27.50 -1.38
CA VAL A 285 12.08 -26.98 -0.09
C VAL A 285 13.16 -27.08 0.99
N LEU A 286 13.85 -28.21 1.11
CA LEU A 286 14.97 -28.38 2.05
C LEU A 286 16.12 -27.41 1.75
N GLY A 287 16.42 -27.17 0.48
CA GLY A 287 17.44 -26.22 0.06
C GLY A 287 17.16 -24.79 0.55
N GLN A 288 15.89 -24.38 0.56
CA GLN A 288 15.47 -23.07 1.11
C GLN A 288 15.61 -22.97 2.63
N LEU A 289 15.60 -24.12 3.31
CA LEU A 289 15.71 -24.25 4.76
C LEU A 289 17.13 -24.59 5.24
N ARG A 290 18.11 -24.75 4.33
CA ARG A 290 19.46 -25.24 4.66
C ARG A 290 20.13 -24.48 5.81
N ALA A 291 19.95 -23.16 5.84
CA ALA A 291 20.56 -22.29 6.85
C ALA A 291 19.95 -22.45 8.25
N LEU A 292 18.81 -23.14 8.35
CA LEU A 292 18.08 -23.41 9.58
C LEU A 292 18.28 -24.85 10.08
N LEU A 293 18.87 -25.73 9.25
CA LEU A 293 19.12 -27.12 9.62
C LEU A 293 20.25 -27.22 10.64
N ARG A 294 20.03 -28.00 11.70
CA ARG A 294 20.99 -28.28 12.78
C ARG A 294 21.66 -29.65 12.64
N ALA A 295 21.12 -30.51 11.77
CA ALA A 295 21.59 -31.86 11.53
C ALA A 295 21.51 -32.18 10.04
N GLU A 296 22.32 -33.13 9.60
CA GLU A 296 22.30 -33.61 8.23
C GLU A 296 20.99 -34.34 7.92
N VAL A 297 20.50 -34.15 6.70
CA VAL A 297 19.35 -34.88 6.18
C VAL A 297 19.83 -36.23 5.68
N THR A 298 19.38 -37.30 6.32
CA THR A 298 19.81 -38.67 6.00
C THR A 298 18.97 -39.33 4.90
N ALA A 299 17.69 -39.01 4.78
CA ALA A 299 16.80 -39.53 3.74
C ALA A 299 15.57 -38.64 3.53
N VAL A 300 14.95 -38.70 2.35
CA VAL A 300 13.64 -38.12 2.00
C VAL A 300 12.67 -39.25 1.62
N PRO A 301 11.33 -39.10 1.74
CA PRO A 301 10.59 -37.89 2.13
C PRO A 301 10.57 -37.63 3.64
N LEU A 302 10.65 -36.36 4.03
CA LEU A 302 10.64 -35.93 5.44
C LEU A 302 9.33 -35.27 5.88
N PHE A 303 8.53 -34.82 4.93
CA PHE A 303 7.28 -34.11 5.18
C PHE A 303 6.28 -34.36 4.06
N ARG A 304 5.01 -34.21 4.37
CA ARG A 304 3.90 -34.27 3.39
C ARG A 304 3.60 -32.87 2.91
N ILE A 305 3.14 -32.73 1.67
CA ILE A 305 2.77 -31.43 1.10
C ILE A 305 1.27 -31.45 0.80
N ARG A 306 0.55 -30.43 1.25
CA ARG A 306 -0.86 -30.23 0.92
C ARG A 306 -1.14 -28.81 0.44
N LEU A 307 -2.26 -28.64 -0.25
CA LEU A 307 -2.79 -27.31 -0.52
C LEU A 307 -3.21 -26.63 0.80
N ALA A 308 -2.91 -25.34 0.92
CA ALA A 308 -3.22 -24.55 2.10
C ALA A 308 -4.63 -23.92 2.07
N GLU A 309 -5.44 -24.24 1.06
CA GLU A 309 -6.80 -23.73 0.95
C GLU A 309 -7.69 -24.21 2.11
N ALA A 310 -8.61 -23.34 2.54
CA ALA A 310 -9.49 -23.55 3.71
C ALA A 310 -10.69 -24.48 3.42
N THR A 311 -10.75 -25.08 2.23
CA THR A 311 -11.83 -25.97 1.82
C THR A 311 -11.48 -27.41 2.19
N GLU A 312 -12.18 -27.94 3.19
CA GLU A 312 -12.20 -29.38 3.44
C GLU A 312 -12.98 -30.09 2.32
N PRO A 313 -12.54 -31.27 1.83
CA PRO A 313 -11.42 -32.06 2.34
C PRO A 313 -10.04 -31.54 1.91
N CYS A 314 -9.10 -31.52 2.87
CA CYS A 314 -7.69 -31.21 2.61
C CYS A 314 -7.10 -32.06 1.47
N THR A 315 -6.59 -31.40 0.42
CA THR A 315 -5.95 -32.08 -0.73
C THR A 315 -4.44 -32.19 -0.53
N TYR A 316 -3.95 -33.42 -0.36
CA TYR A 316 -2.52 -33.73 -0.30
C TYR A 316 -1.96 -34.03 -1.69
N LEU A 317 -0.71 -33.65 -1.92
CA LEU A 317 0.05 -34.09 -3.08
C LEU A 317 0.61 -35.49 -2.80
N SER A 318 0.45 -36.41 -3.75
CA SER A 318 0.87 -37.80 -3.58
C SER A 318 2.37 -37.95 -3.87
N PRO A 319 3.14 -38.61 -2.99
CA PRO A 319 4.51 -39.02 -3.30
C PRO A 319 4.64 -39.99 -4.48
N GLN A 320 3.53 -40.65 -4.86
CA GLN A 320 3.48 -41.61 -5.96
C GLN A 320 3.27 -40.92 -7.32
N ASP A 321 2.87 -39.64 -7.32
CA ASP A 321 2.72 -38.89 -8.55
C ASP A 321 4.10 -38.50 -9.07
N PRO A 322 4.46 -38.84 -10.32
CA PRO A 322 5.76 -38.48 -10.88
C PRO A 322 5.91 -36.96 -11.06
N HIS A 323 4.79 -36.24 -11.19
CA HIS A 323 4.75 -34.79 -11.39
C HIS A 323 3.66 -34.16 -10.49
N PRO A 324 3.90 -34.02 -9.17
CA PRO A 324 2.88 -33.57 -8.21
C PRO A 324 2.32 -32.17 -8.51
N LEU A 325 3.07 -31.29 -9.18
CA LEU A 325 2.63 -29.94 -9.55
C LEU A 325 1.77 -29.90 -10.84
N CYS A 326 1.61 -31.02 -11.54
CA CYS A 326 0.64 -31.20 -12.63
C CYS A 326 -0.73 -31.65 -12.11
N HIS A 327 -0.91 -31.80 -10.79
CA HIS A 327 -2.17 -32.23 -10.21
C HIS A 327 -3.29 -31.21 -10.46
N PRO A 328 -4.54 -31.61 -10.83
CA PRO A 328 -5.61 -30.68 -11.18
C PRO A 328 -6.00 -29.67 -10.09
N ALA A 329 -5.76 -30.00 -8.81
CA ALA A 329 -5.97 -29.06 -7.70
C ALA A 329 -5.02 -27.86 -7.77
N ILE A 330 -3.80 -28.05 -8.29
CA ILE A 330 -2.82 -26.98 -8.50
C ILE A 330 -3.32 -26.02 -9.58
N ASP A 331 -3.90 -26.54 -10.67
CA ASP A 331 -4.50 -25.70 -11.71
C ASP A 331 -5.66 -24.85 -11.19
N ARG A 332 -6.55 -25.46 -10.37
CA ARG A 332 -7.64 -24.72 -9.73
C ARG A 332 -7.12 -23.63 -8.79
N ALA A 333 -6.12 -23.93 -7.97
CA ALA A 333 -5.51 -22.96 -7.06
C ALA A 333 -4.87 -21.78 -7.83
N LEU A 334 -4.25 -22.05 -8.99
CA LEU A 334 -3.70 -20.99 -9.86
C LEU A 334 -4.79 -20.10 -10.45
N GLN A 335 -5.93 -20.68 -10.85
CA GLN A 335 -7.08 -19.92 -11.35
C GLN A 335 -7.73 -19.04 -10.27
N LEU A 336 -7.63 -19.45 -9.00
CA LEU A 336 -8.16 -18.73 -7.84
C LEU A 336 -7.15 -17.75 -7.21
N SER A 337 -5.98 -17.55 -7.82
CA SER A 337 -4.99 -16.58 -7.34
C SER A 337 -5.58 -15.16 -7.30
N SER A 338 -5.26 -14.40 -6.26
CA SER A 338 -5.73 -13.02 -6.12
C SER A 338 -5.19 -12.12 -7.24
N SER A 339 -5.98 -11.12 -7.64
CA SER A 339 -5.59 -10.18 -8.69
C SER A 339 -4.43 -9.27 -8.25
N GLY A 340 -3.58 -8.88 -9.21
CA GLY A 340 -2.52 -7.88 -9.01
C GLY A 340 -1.10 -8.42 -8.94
N GLY A 341 -0.85 -9.37 -8.04
CA GLY A 341 0.44 -10.05 -7.95
C GLY A 341 0.58 -11.21 -8.95
N PRO A 342 1.78 -11.81 -9.08
CA PRO A 342 1.98 -13.02 -9.86
C PRO A 342 1.09 -14.18 -9.37
N PRO A 343 0.49 -14.98 -10.27
CA PRO A 343 -0.25 -16.18 -9.90
C PRO A 343 0.62 -17.16 -9.10
N HIS A 344 0.08 -17.71 -8.03
CA HIS A 344 0.83 -18.52 -7.08
C HIS A 344 -0.06 -19.53 -6.37
N VAL A 345 0.54 -20.62 -5.90
CA VAL A 345 -0.15 -21.67 -5.12
C VAL A 345 0.34 -21.65 -3.69
N LYS A 346 -0.60 -21.68 -2.74
CA LYS A 346 -0.30 -21.75 -1.31
C LYS A 346 -0.29 -23.21 -0.88
N LEU A 347 0.82 -23.64 -0.29
CA LEU A 347 1.08 -24.99 0.17
C LEU A 347 1.48 -25.01 1.64
N MET A 348 1.32 -26.16 2.26
CA MET A 348 1.86 -26.45 3.59
C MET A 348 2.68 -27.73 3.55
N ALA A 349 3.92 -27.64 4.03
CA ALA A 349 4.74 -28.80 4.37
C ALA A 349 4.44 -29.20 5.82
N GLU A 350 3.86 -30.38 5.99
CA GLU A 350 3.55 -30.95 7.29
C GLU A 350 4.62 -31.94 7.72
N TRP A 351 5.24 -31.62 8.86
CA TRP A 351 6.34 -32.36 9.46
C TRP A 351 5.84 -33.12 10.68
N ASP A 352 6.40 -34.32 10.91
CA ASP A 352 6.26 -34.96 12.20
C ASP A 352 7.11 -34.23 13.26
N LEU A 353 6.63 -34.22 14.51
CA LEU A 353 7.25 -33.44 15.58
C LEU A 353 8.71 -33.88 15.83
N ASN A 354 8.98 -35.19 15.81
CA ASN A 354 10.32 -35.74 16.08
C ASN A 354 11.34 -35.32 14.99
N THR A 355 10.96 -35.41 13.72
CA THR A 355 11.78 -34.95 12.60
C THR A 355 11.99 -33.46 12.65
N LYS A 356 10.95 -32.67 12.97
CA LYS A 356 11.09 -31.22 13.16
C LYS A 356 12.07 -30.89 14.28
N GLU A 357 11.94 -31.51 15.45
CA GLU A 357 12.81 -31.27 16.60
C GLU A 357 14.25 -31.68 16.33
N ARG A 358 14.47 -32.83 15.69
CA ARG A 358 15.81 -33.30 15.29
C ARG A 358 16.50 -32.35 14.32
N LEU A 359 15.78 -31.87 13.29
CA LEU A 359 16.38 -31.09 12.22
C LEU A 359 16.47 -29.59 12.51
N PHE A 360 15.50 -29.03 13.24
CA PHE A 360 15.36 -27.58 13.45
C PHE A 360 15.40 -27.17 14.93
N GLY A 361 15.15 -28.10 15.86
CA GLY A 361 15.03 -27.81 17.29
C GLY A 361 13.85 -26.89 17.61
N SER A 362 14.07 -25.91 18.49
CA SER A 362 13.04 -25.01 19.04
C SER A 362 12.70 -23.80 18.16
N ILE A 363 13.04 -23.80 16.87
CA ILE A 363 12.64 -22.71 15.96
C ILE A 363 11.11 -22.64 15.95
N GLN A 364 10.56 -21.48 16.33
CA GLN A 364 9.12 -21.19 16.30
C GLN A 364 8.80 -20.14 15.23
N GLU A 365 9.52 -19.02 15.20
CA GLU A 365 9.26 -17.94 14.24
C GLU A 365 10.54 -17.52 13.50
N GLU A 366 10.36 -16.89 12.33
CA GLU A 366 11.45 -16.27 11.60
C GLU A 366 12.05 -15.06 12.32
N ALA A 367 13.37 -14.93 12.25
CA ALA A 367 14.05 -13.72 12.69
C ALA A 367 13.81 -12.62 11.65
N VAL A 368 13.07 -11.57 12.04
CA VAL A 368 12.75 -10.43 11.18
C VAL A 368 13.53 -9.20 11.65
N GLU A 369 14.33 -8.62 10.75
CA GLU A 369 15.01 -7.33 11.00
C GLU A 369 13.98 -6.19 10.95
N GLU A 370 14.09 -5.20 11.83
CA GLU A 370 13.20 -4.03 11.81
C GLU A 370 13.86 -2.85 11.09
N ALA A 371 13.15 -2.27 10.12
CA ALA A 371 13.58 -1.05 9.46
C ALA A 371 13.29 0.19 10.32
N GLU A 372 14.08 1.26 10.14
CA GLU A 372 13.87 2.55 10.79
C GLU A 372 12.46 3.13 10.52
N SER A 373 11.88 2.82 9.35
CA SER A 373 10.52 3.23 8.98
C SER A 373 9.46 2.76 9.98
N VAL A 374 9.66 1.62 10.64
CA VAL A 374 8.76 1.13 11.70
C VAL A 374 8.71 2.13 12.86
N GLY A 375 9.86 2.55 13.36
CA GLY A 375 9.96 3.52 14.46
C GLY A 375 9.41 4.89 14.07
N LEU A 376 9.75 5.37 12.87
CA LEU A 376 9.26 6.65 12.35
C LEU A 376 7.74 6.69 12.26
N GLN A 377 7.10 5.64 11.72
CA GLN A 377 5.65 5.59 11.60
C GLN A 377 4.95 5.43 12.95
N GLN A 378 5.52 4.66 13.87
CA GLN A 378 5.01 4.58 15.24
C GLN A 378 5.08 5.92 15.97
N GLN A 379 6.15 6.67 15.78
CA GLN A 379 6.31 7.99 16.40
C GLN A 379 5.36 9.02 15.77
N ALA A 380 5.27 9.06 14.44
CA ALA A 380 4.38 9.96 13.72
C ALA A 380 2.91 9.74 14.12
N HIS A 381 2.48 8.49 14.26
CA HIS A 381 1.11 8.18 14.66
C HIS A 381 0.82 8.43 16.16
N ARG A 382 1.85 8.43 17.01
CA ARG A 382 1.72 8.79 18.44
C ARG A 382 1.65 10.30 18.67
N GLN A 383 2.19 11.10 17.76
CA GLN A 383 2.07 12.55 17.83
C GLN A 383 0.63 12.94 17.49
N GLN A 384 -0.01 13.72 18.37
CA GLN A 384 -1.33 14.28 18.06
C GLN A 384 -1.22 15.13 16.78
N PRO A 385 -2.20 15.05 15.85
CA PRO A 385 -2.21 15.93 14.68
C PRO A 385 -2.17 17.38 15.15
N SER A 386 -1.08 18.08 14.85
CA SER A 386 -0.96 19.52 15.00
C SER A 386 -1.05 20.13 13.61
N CYS A 387 -2.13 20.82 13.31
CA CYS A 387 -2.17 21.71 12.16
C CYS A 387 -1.65 23.09 12.60
N THR A 388 -0.93 23.75 11.70
CA THR A 388 -0.55 25.14 11.91
C THR A 388 -1.76 26.06 11.72
N LEU A 389 -1.69 27.27 12.27
CA LEU A 389 -2.72 28.29 12.06
C LEU A 389 -2.93 28.61 10.57
N ASP A 390 -1.85 28.59 9.79
CA ASP A 390 -1.89 28.83 8.34
C ASP A 390 -2.70 27.75 7.61
N GLU A 391 -2.48 26.48 7.92
CA GLU A 391 -3.26 25.36 7.37
C GLU A 391 -4.75 25.47 7.72
N CYS A 392 -5.07 25.90 8.95
CA CYS A 392 -6.45 26.18 9.34
C CYS A 392 -7.07 27.30 8.49
N PHE A 393 -6.34 28.38 8.24
CA PHE A 393 -6.84 29.51 7.43
C PHE A 393 -7.03 29.14 5.97
N GLN A 394 -6.13 28.33 5.39
CA GLN A 394 -6.31 27.81 4.03
C GLN A 394 -7.60 26.99 3.92
N LEU A 395 -7.94 26.18 4.94
CA LEU A 395 -9.19 25.43 4.96
C LEU A 395 -10.42 26.33 5.05
N TYR A 396 -10.39 27.37 5.89
CA TYR A 396 -11.50 28.33 6.03
C TYR A 396 -11.72 29.21 4.79
N THR A 397 -10.68 29.45 4.00
CA THR A 397 -10.72 30.37 2.85
C THR A 397 -10.79 29.67 1.50
N LYS A 398 -10.71 28.33 1.47
CA LYS A 398 -10.86 27.55 0.24
C LYS A 398 -12.31 27.61 -0.23
N GLU A 399 -12.53 28.22 -1.39
CA GLU A 399 -13.85 28.28 -2.01
C GLU A 399 -14.38 26.87 -2.31
N GLU A 400 -15.62 26.61 -1.92
CA GLU A 400 -16.33 25.39 -2.28
C GLU A 400 -16.60 25.42 -3.80
N GLN A 401 -15.87 24.59 -4.56
CA GLN A 401 -16.14 24.39 -5.97
C GLN A 401 -17.30 23.41 -6.11
N VAL A 402 -18.50 23.94 -6.38
CA VAL A 402 -19.62 23.11 -6.83
C VAL A 402 -19.18 22.42 -8.13
N ARG A 403 -19.05 21.10 -8.10
CA ARG A 403 -18.81 20.30 -9.30
C ARG A 403 -19.98 20.52 -10.24
N SER A 404 -19.77 21.27 -11.33
CA SER A 404 -20.70 21.27 -12.45
C SER A 404 -20.68 19.88 -13.06
N THR A 405 -21.75 19.12 -12.85
CA THR A 405 -22.04 17.93 -13.65
C THR A 405 -22.24 18.39 -15.10
N PRO A 406 -21.44 17.93 -16.07
CA PRO A 406 -21.66 18.27 -17.46
C PRO A 406 -22.84 17.43 -17.97
N GLY A 407 -24.03 18.00 -17.93
CA GLY A 407 -25.24 17.33 -18.41
C GLY A 407 -26.50 17.95 -17.86
N ASP A 408 -26.78 19.18 -18.29
CA ASP A 408 -28.14 19.70 -18.47
C ASP A 408 -28.00 21.00 -19.28
N SER A 409 -28.16 20.88 -20.59
CA SER A 409 -28.30 21.98 -21.56
C SER A 409 -29.23 21.54 -22.66
#